data_AF-A0A522SGT9-F1
#
_entry.id   AF-A0A522SGT9-F1
#
_cell.length_a   1.000
_cell.length_b   1.000
_cell.length_c   1.000
_cell.angle_alpha   90.00
_cell.angle_beta   90.00
_cell.angle_gamma   90.00
#
_symmetry.space_group_name_H-M   'P 1'
#
loop_
_entity.id
_entity.type
_entity.pdbx_description
1 polymer ?
#
loop_
_entity_poly.entity_id
_entity_poly.type
_entity_poly.pdbx_seq_one_letter_code
_entity_poly.pdbx_strand_id
1 'polypeptide(L)'
;MMWDTDVTNRGWMSRKGYALAIDHKPAQGDTLDPDVPEHPYSQTYRQKLFDELITQDDHLMQITGLSKDKKGKEFFIVKNSWGTRSGPFGGYVYVSIPYFAINTVTIILPKAALNKNLADRIAVSYPRFYQ
;
A
#
# COMPACT_ATOMS: atom_id res chain seq x y z
N MET A 1 -7.70 -6.10 -6.53
CA MET A 1 -7.59 -4.64 -6.72
C MET A 1 -6.22 -4.35 -7.30
N MET A 2 -6.10 -3.57 -8.37
CA MET A 2 -4.78 -3.13 -8.84
C MET A 2 -4.34 -1.95 -8.00
N TRP A 3 -3.06 -1.91 -7.66
CA TRP A 3 -2.49 -0.97 -6.72
C TRP A 3 -1.16 -0.47 -7.24
N ASP A 4 -1.13 0.83 -7.49
CA ASP A 4 0.03 1.59 -7.90
C ASP A 4 0.56 2.37 -6.67
N THR A 5 1.86 2.26 -6.42
CA THR A 5 2.52 2.72 -5.19
C THR A 5 3.99 2.99 -5.42
N ASP A 6 4.54 3.87 -4.57
CA ASP A 6 5.99 4.00 -4.40
C ASP A 6 6.56 2.78 -3.64
N VAL A 7 7.64 2.20 -4.17
CA VAL A 7 8.44 1.14 -3.53
C VAL A 7 9.92 1.50 -3.39
N THR A 8 10.36 2.66 -3.87
CA THR A 8 11.76 3.13 -3.79
C THR A 8 12.03 3.88 -2.48
N ASN A 9 11.61 3.28 -1.36
CA ASN A 9 11.76 3.87 -0.05
C ASN A 9 12.28 2.86 0.99
N ARG A 10 12.47 3.34 2.22
CA ARG A 10 13.04 2.53 3.30
C ARG A 10 12.05 1.50 3.85
N GLY A 11 10.77 1.80 3.78
CA GLY A 11 9.70 0.93 4.23
C GLY A 11 9.50 -0.30 3.36
N TRP A 12 9.82 -0.22 2.06
CA TRP A 12 9.72 -1.37 1.16
C TRP A 12 10.84 -2.38 1.39
N MET A 13 10.48 -3.50 2.03
CA MET A 13 11.40 -4.57 2.41
C MET A 13 10.90 -5.92 1.87
N SER A 14 10.62 -5.99 0.56
CA SER A 14 10.07 -7.20 -0.10
C SER A 14 10.89 -8.48 0.17
N ARG A 15 12.22 -8.38 0.30
CA ARG A 15 13.09 -9.52 0.66
C ARG A 15 12.81 -10.08 2.06
N LYS A 16 12.29 -9.24 2.97
CA LYS A 16 11.80 -9.63 4.30
C LYS A 16 10.29 -9.91 4.30
N GLY A 17 9.60 -9.60 3.20
CA GLY A 17 8.18 -9.90 2.98
C GLY A 17 7.20 -8.81 3.41
N TYR A 18 7.68 -7.62 3.78
CA TYR A 18 6.84 -6.57 4.35
C TYR A 18 7.09 -5.19 3.73
N ALA A 19 6.08 -4.33 3.81
CA ALA A 19 6.19 -2.90 3.62
C ALA A 19 5.56 -2.17 4.80
N LEU A 20 6.36 -1.35 5.50
CA LEU A 20 6.00 -0.67 6.75
C LEU A 20 6.36 0.81 6.66
N ALA A 21 5.54 1.72 7.19
CA ALA A 21 5.81 3.15 7.22
C ALA A 21 6.82 3.47 8.34
N ILE A 22 8.11 3.27 8.04
CA ILE A 22 9.24 3.51 8.96
C ILE A 22 10.31 4.37 8.29
N ASP A 23 10.92 5.27 9.06
CA ASP A 23 12.00 6.17 8.57
C ASP A 23 13.35 5.47 8.40
N HIS A 24 13.55 4.33 9.06
CA HIS A 24 14.83 3.62 9.11
C HIS A 24 14.65 2.14 8.82
N LYS A 25 15.50 1.59 7.93
CA LYS A 25 15.60 0.14 7.77
C LYS A 25 16.22 -0.46 9.04
N PRO A 26 15.72 -1.62 9.52
CA PRO A 26 16.43 -2.39 10.53
C PRO A 26 17.86 -2.71 10.08
N ALA A 27 18.78 -2.92 11.03
CA ALA A 27 20.16 -3.21 10.69
C ALA A 27 20.26 -4.51 9.88
N GLN A 28 21.31 -4.61 9.06
CA GLN A 28 21.52 -5.78 8.22
C GLN A 28 21.77 -7.02 9.09
N GLY A 29 20.84 -7.98 9.04
CA GLY A 29 20.88 -9.19 9.87
C GLY A 29 19.75 -9.28 10.88
N ASP A 30 19.09 -8.16 11.20
CA ASP A 30 17.97 -8.16 12.14
C ASP A 30 16.76 -8.94 11.60
N THR A 31 16.08 -9.59 12.53
CA THR A 31 14.73 -10.10 12.31
C THR A 31 13.82 -8.88 12.23
N LEU A 32 13.09 -8.74 11.12
CA LEU A 32 12.12 -7.67 10.99
C LEU A 32 10.93 -7.98 11.91
N ASP A 33 10.71 -7.12 12.91
CA ASP A 33 9.47 -7.15 13.69
C ASP A 33 8.36 -6.45 12.90
N PRO A 34 7.33 -7.18 12.41
CA PRO A 34 6.22 -6.56 11.70
C PRO A 34 5.39 -5.63 12.59
N ASP A 35 5.55 -5.70 13.93
CA ASP A 35 4.87 -4.87 14.92
C ASP A 35 5.65 -3.62 15.33
N VAL A 36 6.75 -3.31 14.65
CA VAL A 36 7.49 -2.07 14.91
C VAL A 36 6.55 -0.85 14.79
N PRO A 37 6.71 0.18 15.66
CA PRO A 37 5.95 1.42 15.54
C PRO A 37 6.12 2.03 14.14
N GLU A 38 5.00 2.44 13.56
CA GLU A 38 4.95 3.07 12.24
C GLU A 38 4.56 4.54 12.37
N HIS A 39 4.99 5.34 11.38
CA HIS A 39 4.58 6.73 11.30
C HIS A 39 3.07 6.82 11.09
N PRO A 40 2.38 7.71 11.83
CA PRO A 40 0.97 7.97 11.57
C PRO A 40 0.81 8.60 10.18
N TYR A 41 -0.27 8.24 9.48
CA TYR A 41 -0.61 8.85 8.20
C TYR A 41 -1.61 9.99 8.39
N SER A 42 -1.48 11.03 7.58
CA SER A 42 -2.46 12.13 7.48
C SER A 42 -2.53 12.63 6.05
N GLN A 43 -3.65 13.27 5.68
CA GLN A 43 -3.82 13.82 4.32
C GLN A 43 -2.75 14.86 3.99
N THR A 44 -2.43 15.76 4.93
CA THR A 44 -1.40 16.80 4.75
C THR A 44 -0.01 16.19 4.58
N TYR A 45 0.32 15.16 5.38
CA TYR A 45 1.60 14.48 5.26
C TYR A 45 1.74 13.77 3.90
N ARG A 46 0.72 13.02 3.50
CA ARG A 46 0.66 12.36 2.19
C ARG A 46 0.82 13.37 1.05
N GLN A 47 0.09 14.48 1.08
CA GLN A 47 0.17 15.50 0.03
C GLN A 47 1.57 16.11 -0.05
N LYS A 48 2.17 16.45 1.10
CA LYS A 48 3.54 16.98 1.16
C LYS A 48 4.54 16.04 0.48
N LEU A 49 4.51 14.74 0.78
CA LEU A 49 5.45 13.79 0.18
C LEU A 49 5.29 13.66 -1.34
N PHE A 50 4.07 13.74 -1.84
CA PHE A 50 3.80 13.73 -3.28
C PHE A 50 4.31 15.01 -3.96
N ASP A 51 4.01 16.19 -3.39
CA ASP A 51 4.41 17.48 -3.93
C ASP A 51 5.94 17.67 -3.90
N GLU A 52 6.61 17.11 -2.89
CA GLU A 52 8.08 17.11 -2.76
C GLU A 52 8.76 16.00 -3.59
N LEU A 53 8.01 15.24 -4.39
CA LEU A 53 8.49 14.13 -5.22
C LEU A 53 9.21 13.04 -4.40
N ILE A 54 8.84 12.88 -3.13
CA ILE A 54 9.33 11.81 -2.25
C ILE A 54 8.56 10.52 -2.52
N THR A 55 7.24 10.62 -2.70
CA THR A 55 6.38 9.51 -3.14
C THR A 55 6.09 9.65 -4.63
N GLN A 56 6.55 8.70 -5.43
CA GLN A 56 6.39 8.70 -6.88
C GLN A 56 5.71 7.40 -7.38
N ASP A 57 5.19 7.42 -8.62
CA ASP A 57 4.71 6.21 -9.30
C ASP A 57 5.92 5.42 -9.80
N ASP A 58 6.19 4.27 -9.18
CA ASP A 58 7.33 3.43 -9.56
C ASP A 58 7.01 1.92 -9.62
N HIS A 59 5.82 1.45 -9.20
CA HIS A 59 5.48 0.03 -9.29
C HIS A 59 3.99 -0.30 -9.21
N LEU A 60 3.55 -1.23 -10.06
CA LEU A 60 2.17 -1.73 -10.10
C LEU A 60 2.07 -3.17 -9.57
N MET A 61 1.16 -3.39 -8.63
CA MET A 61 0.92 -4.68 -7.98
C MET A 61 -0.58 -5.00 -7.84
N GLN A 62 -0.89 -6.18 -7.30
CA GLN A 62 -2.25 -6.62 -7.06
C GLN A 62 -2.49 -6.87 -5.58
N ILE A 63 -3.43 -6.14 -4.98
CA ILE A 63 -3.96 -6.48 -3.65
C ILE A 63 -4.96 -7.62 -3.82
N THR A 64 -4.73 -8.70 -3.07
CA THR A 64 -5.45 -9.98 -3.14
C THR A 64 -6.24 -10.31 -1.88
N GLY A 65 -5.97 -9.64 -0.76
CA GLY A 65 -6.68 -9.87 0.49
C GLY A 65 -6.23 -8.94 1.60
N LEU A 66 -6.80 -9.18 2.78
CA LEU A 66 -6.44 -8.55 4.04
C LEU A 66 -6.05 -9.68 5.02
N SER A 67 -5.01 -9.46 5.81
CA SER A 67 -4.62 -10.34 6.90
C SER A 67 -4.53 -9.54 8.20
N LYS A 68 -4.56 -10.28 9.31
CA LYS A 68 -4.30 -9.76 10.66
C LYS A 68 -3.22 -10.61 11.28
N ASP A 69 -2.27 -9.98 11.97
CA ASP A 69 -1.34 -10.73 12.79
C ASP A 69 -1.95 -11.11 14.15
N LYS A 70 -1.12 -11.72 15.01
CA LYS A 70 -1.54 -12.18 16.34
C LYS A 70 -1.94 -11.05 17.29
N LYS A 71 -1.46 -9.82 17.06
CA LYS A 71 -1.78 -8.64 17.86
C LYS A 71 -2.93 -7.82 17.25
N GLY A 72 -3.44 -8.25 16.09
CA GLY A 72 -4.56 -7.63 15.39
C GLY A 72 -4.17 -6.55 14.40
N LYS A 73 -2.88 -6.34 14.14
CA LYS A 73 -2.41 -5.38 13.13
C LYS A 73 -2.81 -5.86 11.73
N GLU A 74 -3.37 -4.96 10.95
CA GLU A 74 -3.90 -5.25 9.61
C GLU A 74 -2.84 -5.04 8.54
N PHE A 75 -2.82 -5.97 7.57
CA PHE A 75 -1.97 -5.91 6.39
C PHE A 75 -2.77 -6.25 5.13
N PHE A 76 -2.53 -5.51 4.06
CA PHE A 76 -2.91 -5.96 2.73
C PHE A 76 -1.96 -7.06 2.27
N ILE A 77 -2.52 -8.12 1.68
CA ILE A 77 -1.77 -9.18 1.02
C ILE A 77 -1.58 -8.77 -0.44
N VAL A 78 -0.34 -8.45 -0.81
CA VAL A 78 0.00 -7.91 -2.12
C VAL A 78 0.78 -8.93 -2.92
N LYS A 79 0.25 -9.32 -4.08
CA LYS A 79 0.96 -10.16 -5.05
C LYS A 79 1.92 -9.28 -5.85
N ASN A 80 3.20 -9.61 -5.79
CA ASN A 80 4.24 -8.96 -6.59
C ASN A 80 4.57 -9.79 -7.86
N SER A 81 5.26 -9.19 -8.82
CA SER A 81 5.63 -9.76 -10.12
C SER A 81 7.11 -10.18 -10.22
N TRP A 82 7.87 -10.13 -9.12
CA TRP A 82 9.31 -10.47 -9.10
C TRP A 82 9.62 -11.96 -8.89
N GLY A 83 8.64 -12.83 -9.17
CA GLY A 83 8.77 -14.29 -9.05
C GLY A 83 8.52 -14.83 -7.64
N THR A 84 8.28 -16.14 -7.56
CA THR A 84 7.87 -16.83 -6.31
C THR A 84 8.99 -16.97 -5.28
N ARG A 85 10.25 -16.82 -5.71
CA ARG A 85 11.42 -16.81 -4.82
C ARG A 85 11.70 -15.42 -4.24
N SER A 86 10.89 -14.42 -4.59
CA SER A 86 11.00 -13.08 -4.04
C SER A 86 10.37 -13.04 -2.65
N GLY A 87 11.23 -12.80 -1.64
CA GLY A 87 10.80 -12.75 -0.25
C GLY A 87 10.37 -14.10 0.33
N PRO A 88 9.99 -14.13 1.61
CA PRO A 88 9.65 -15.36 2.33
C PRO A 88 8.24 -15.89 2.03
N PHE A 89 7.39 -15.10 1.38
CA PHE A 89 5.96 -15.40 1.23
C PHE A 89 5.56 -15.75 -0.20
N GLY A 90 6.42 -16.45 -0.93
CA GLY A 90 6.07 -16.97 -2.26
C GLY A 90 5.83 -15.88 -3.31
N GLY A 91 6.52 -14.74 -3.22
CA GLY A 91 6.31 -13.58 -4.11
C GLY A 91 5.24 -12.60 -3.62
N TYR A 92 4.69 -12.80 -2.43
CA TYR A 92 3.76 -11.85 -1.80
C TYR A 92 4.48 -10.93 -0.81
N VAL A 93 3.92 -9.74 -0.62
CA VAL A 93 4.35 -8.74 0.35
C VAL A 93 3.17 -8.35 1.23
N TYR A 94 3.41 -8.28 2.54
CA TYR A 94 2.43 -7.84 3.54
C TYR A 94 2.62 -6.35 3.76
N VAL A 95 1.63 -5.57 3.37
CA VAL A 95 1.70 -4.11 3.38
C VAL A 95 0.83 -3.56 4.49
N SER A 96 1.43 -2.83 5.43
CA SER A 96 0.68 -2.25 6.54
C SER A 96 -0.29 -1.16 6.05
N ILE A 97 -1.33 -0.90 6.84
CA ILE A 97 -2.28 0.19 6.55
C ILE A 97 -1.58 1.55 6.45
N PRO A 98 -0.65 1.95 7.34
CA PRO A 98 0.05 3.23 7.22
C PRO A 98 0.89 3.33 5.94
N TYR A 99 1.63 2.26 5.58
CA TYR A 99 2.41 2.27 4.34
C TYR A 99 1.52 2.44 3.13
N PHE A 100 0.42 1.69 3.06
CA PHE A 100 -0.56 1.81 1.99
C PHE A 100 -1.13 3.23 1.91
N ALA A 101 -1.56 3.81 3.03
CA ALA A 101 -2.18 5.14 3.08
C ALA A 101 -1.25 6.25 2.57
N ILE A 102 0.05 6.15 2.86
CA ILE A 102 1.04 7.14 2.46
C ILE A 102 1.47 6.95 1.00
N ASN A 103 1.85 5.73 0.61
CA ASN A 103 2.60 5.50 -0.63
C ASN A 103 1.75 5.12 -1.85
N THR A 104 0.45 4.82 -1.66
CA THR A 104 -0.44 4.57 -2.80
C THR A 104 -0.49 5.78 -3.73
N VAL A 105 -0.34 5.62 -5.04
CA VAL A 105 -0.61 6.70 -6.00
C VAL A 105 -2.02 6.54 -6.54
N THR A 106 -2.31 5.39 -7.14
CA THR A 106 -3.62 5.07 -7.73
C THR A 106 -4.09 3.66 -7.36
N ILE A 107 -5.40 3.47 -7.30
CA ILE A 107 -6.02 2.13 -7.25
C ILE A 107 -7.03 1.97 -8.36
N ILE A 108 -7.15 0.75 -8.88
CA ILE A 108 -8.18 0.36 -9.83
C ILE A 108 -8.99 -0.79 -9.24
N LEU A 109 -10.30 -0.59 -9.20
CA LEU A 109 -11.27 -1.54 -8.67
C LEU A 109 -12.54 -1.55 -9.53
N PRO A 110 -13.27 -2.68 -9.59
CA PRO A 110 -14.59 -2.72 -10.20
C PRO A 110 -15.53 -1.73 -9.50
N LYS A 111 -16.37 -1.02 -10.27
CA LYS A 111 -17.37 -0.09 -9.71
C LYS A 111 -18.29 -0.77 -8.68
N ALA A 112 -18.60 -2.06 -8.89
CA ALA A 112 -19.40 -2.87 -7.99
C ALA A 112 -18.78 -3.10 -6.59
N ALA A 113 -17.48 -2.85 -6.42
CA ALA A 113 -16.81 -2.93 -5.12
C ALA A 113 -16.97 -1.65 -4.28
N LEU A 114 -17.50 -0.56 -4.85
CA LEU A 114 -17.78 0.68 -4.12
C LEU A 114 -19.08 0.52 -3.31
N ASN A 115 -19.06 0.96 -2.06
CA ASN A 115 -20.30 1.12 -1.31
C ASN A 115 -21.16 2.24 -1.95
N LYS A 116 -22.47 2.18 -1.75
CA LYS A 116 -23.43 3.09 -2.39
C LYS A 116 -23.11 4.57 -2.11
N ASN A 117 -22.78 4.90 -0.87
CA ASN A 117 -22.47 6.28 -0.47
C ASN A 117 -21.27 6.84 -1.26
N LEU A 118 -20.18 6.08 -1.35
CA LEU A 118 -18.97 6.49 -2.07
C LEU A 118 -19.22 6.54 -3.58
N ALA A 119 -19.95 5.57 -4.13
CA ALA A 119 -20.32 5.55 -5.54
C ALA A 119 -21.13 6.79 -5.93
N ASP A 120 -22.11 7.17 -5.11
CA ASP A 120 -22.94 8.36 -5.33
C ASP A 120 -22.09 9.64 -5.30
N ARG A 121 -21.15 9.77 -4.35
CA ARG A 121 -20.25 10.93 -4.25
C ARG A 121 -19.30 11.07 -5.44
N ILE A 122 -18.79 9.97 -5.98
CA ILE A 122 -17.91 9.98 -7.16
C ILE A 122 -18.72 10.28 -8.43
N ALA A 123 -19.95 9.76 -8.54
CA ALA A 123 -20.81 9.94 -9.71
C ALA A 123 -21.29 11.39 -9.90
N VAL A 124 -21.54 12.13 -8.81
CA VAL A 124 -21.91 13.56 -8.87
C VAL A 124 -20.82 14.41 -9.55
N SER A 125 -19.56 13.98 -9.46
CA SER A 125 -18.42 14.67 -10.06
C SER A 125 -18.24 14.42 -11.56
N TYR A 126 -18.91 13.40 -12.13
CA TYR A 126 -18.96 13.17 -13.57
C TYR A 126 -20.30 13.71 -14.10
N PRO A 127 -20.35 14.89 -14.72
CA PRO A 127 -21.55 15.31 -15.43
C PRO A 127 -21.95 14.21 -16.40
N ARG A 128 -23.20 13.75 -16.30
CA ARG A 128 -23.80 12.78 -17.23
C ARG A 128 -23.96 13.46 -18.59
N PHE A 129 -22.88 13.62 -19.32
CA PHE A 129 -22.91 13.94 -20.72
C PHE A 129 -23.18 12.63 -21.47
N TYR A 130 -24.24 12.63 -22.28
CA TYR A 130 -24.85 11.50 -22.99
C TYR A 130 -25.85 10.67 -22.17
N GLN A 131 -27.09 11.15 -22.18
CA GLN A 131 -28.29 10.36 -22.41
C GLN A 131 -28.99 10.90 -23.65
#